data_AF-A0A966PK42-F1
#
_entry.id   AF-A0A966PK42-F1
#
_cell.length_a   1.000
_cell.length_b   1.000
_cell.length_c   1.000
_cell.angle_alpha   90.00
_cell.angle_beta   90.00
_cell.angle_gamma   90.00
#
_symmetry.space_group_name_H-M   'P 1'
#
loop_
_entity.id
_entity.type
_entity.pdbx_description
1 polymer ?
#
loop_
_entity_poly.entity_id
_entity_poly.type
_entity_poly.pdbx_seq_one_letter_code
_entity_poly.pdbx_strand_id
1 'polypeptide(L)' 'MPSTPTDVAEPFRYRENVPVFFGHYWRRIPLEVSAPNALCIDYSAGKGGPLVAYRWSGEPLDASNFVMFDGR' A
#
# COMPACT_ATOMS: atom_id res chain seq x y z
N MET A 1 -5.79 -3.83 -9.21
CA MET A 1 -6.80 -2.78 -9.44
C MET A 1 -7.27 -2.88 -10.88
N PRO A 2 -8.54 -2.60 -11.19
CA PRO A 2 -8.98 -2.47 -12.57
C PRO A 2 -8.13 -1.43 -13.29
N SER A 3 -7.76 -1.69 -14.55
CA SER A 3 -7.04 -0.72 -15.38
C SER A 3 -7.93 0.43 -15.85
N THR A 4 -9.25 0.25 -15.79
CA THR A 4 -10.25 1.24 -16.21
C THR A 4 -11.03 1.72 -14.98
N PRO A 5 -10.94 3.01 -14.62
CA PRO A 5 -11.83 3.60 -13.63
C PRO A 5 -13.29 3.42 -14.05
N THR A 6 -14.16 3.12 -13.09
CA THR A 6 -15.61 3.10 -13.31
C THR A 6 -16.24 4.27 -12.58
N ASP A 7 -17.13 4.99 -13.25
CA ASP A 7 -17.79 6.17 -12.68
C ASP A 7 -18.68 5.84 -11.47
N VAL A 8 -19.08 4.58 -11.30
CA VAL A 8 -19.87 4.11 -10.14
C VAL A 8 -19.17 4.35 -8.81
N ALA A 9 -17.83 4.40 -8.79
CA ALA A 9 -17.05 4.57 -7.58
C ALA A 9 -16.76 6.04 -7.24
N GLU A 10 -17.04 6.98 -8.14
CA GLU A 10 -16.71 8.41 -7.95
C GLU A 10 -17.28 9.03 -6.68
N PRO A 11 -18.54 8.76 -6.26
CA PRO A 11 -19.07 9.28 -5.00
C PRO A 11 -18.35 8.74 -3.77
N PHE A 12 -17.70 7.58 -3.88
CA PHE A 12 -16.98 6.90 -2.80
C PHE A 12 -15.47 7.13 -2.86
N ARG A 13 -15.01 7.96 -3.80
CA ARG A 13 -13.59 8.25 -3.95
C ARG A 13 -13.08 8.97 -2.71
N TYR A 14 -12.05 8.41 -2.10
CA TYR A 14 -11.33 9.07 -1.01
C TYR A 14 -10.59 10.31 -1.55
N ARG A 15 -10.83 11.47 -0.94
CA ARG A 15 -10.34 12.79 -1.42
C ARG A 15 -9.49 13.53 -0.40
N GLU A 16 -9.39 13.03 0.82
CA GLU A 16 -8.59 13.66 1.86
C GLU A 16 -7.10 13.33 1.67
N ASN A 17 -6.23 14.10 2.31
CA ASN A 17 -4.77 13.90 2.25
C ASN A 17 -4.24 13.04 3.40
N VAL A 18 -5.10 12.54 4.30
CA VAL A 18 -4.68 11.65 5.38
C VAL A 18 -4.17 10.33 4.76
N PRO A 19 -2.98 9.83 5.12
CA PRO A 19 -2.43 8.62 4.53
C PRO A 19 -3.28 7.37 4.76
N VAL A 20 -3.44 6.56 3.70
CA VAL A 20 -4.21 5.30 3.70
C VAL A 20 -3.27 4.11 3.56
N PHE A 21 -3.23 3.29 4.60
CA PHE A 21 -2.53 2.01 4.61
C PHE A 21 -3.53 0.89 4.42
N PHE A 22 -3.34 0.04 3.41
CA PHE A 22 -4.29 -1.03 3.10
C PHE A 22 -3.60 -2.36 2.78
N GLY A 23 -4.39 -3.42 2.71
CA GLY A 23 -3.93 -4.78 2.42
C GLY A 23 -4.82 -5.49 1.42
N HIS A 24 -5.02 -6.81 1.57
CA HIS A 24 -5.90 -7.69 0.79
C HIS A 24 -5.42 -8.08 -0.61
N TYR A 25 -4.54 -7.28 -1.22
CA TYR A 25 -4.15 -7.47 -2.62
C TYR A 25 -3.02 -8.48 -2.86
N TRP A 26 -2.46 -9.11 -1.80
CA TRP A 26 -1.37 -10.10 -1.93
C TRP A 26 -0.29 -9.65 -2.93
N ARG A 27 0.24 -8.44 -2.72
CA ARG A 27 1.26 -7.89 -3.61
C ARG A 27 2.53 -8.73 -3.55
N ARG A 28 3.34 -8.56 -4.59
CA ARG A 28 4.73 -9.02 -4.66
C ARG A 28 5.63 -7.79 -4.72
N ILE A 29 6.88 -7.96 -4.34
CA ILE A 29 7.92 -6.94 -4.52
C ILE A 29 7.98 -6.46 -5.97
N PRO A 30 8.39 -5.21 -6.25
CA PRO A 30 8.98 -4.23 -5.32
C PRO A 30 7.99 -3.54 -4.37
N LEU A 31 8.53 -2.93 -3.30
CA LEU A 31 7.77 -2.11 -2.35
C LEU A 31 7.49 -0.75 -2.98
N GLU A 32 6.22 -0.36 -3.06
CA GLU A 32 5.80 0.80 -3.84
C GLU A 32 4.66 1.57 -3.15
N VAL A 33 4.80 2.89 -3.14
CA VAL A 33 3.72 3.82 -2.81
C VAL A 33 2.69 3.77 -3.95
N SER A 34 1.42 3.52 -3.62
CA SER A 34 0.36 3.28 -4.62
C SER A 34 -0.27 4.57 -5.15
N ALA A 35 -0.26 5.63 -4.35
CA ALA A 35 -0.67 6.99 -4.67
C ALA A 35 0.00 7.96 -3.67
N PRO A 36 0.00 9.29 -3.89
CA PRO A 36 0.69 10.25 -3.01
C PRO A 36 0.37 10.13 -1.51
N ASN A 37 -0.82 9.64 -1.16
CA ASN A 37 -1.29 9.42 0.20
C ASN A 37 -1.82 7.99 0.43
N ALA A 38 -1.46 7.00 -0.40
CA ALA A 38 -1.89 5.62 -0.18
C ALA A 38 -0.80 4.60 -0.50
N LEU A 39 -0.70 3.55 0.31
CA LEU A 39 0.18 2.41 0.06
C LEU A 39 -0.38 1.09 0.59
N CYS A 40 0.00 0.00 -0.08
CA CYS A 40 -0.34 -1.35 0.33
C CYS A 40 0.79 -1.92 1.22
N ILE A 41 0.45 -2.58 2.33
CA ILE A 41 1.38 -3.31 3.21
C ILE A 41 1.25 -4.84 3.11
N ASP A 42 0.25 -5.33 2.37
CA ASP A 42 0.07 -6.78 2.16
C ASP A 42 0.93 -7.27 1.00
N TYR A 43 2.13 -7.76 1.35
CA TYR A 43 3.06 -8.42 0.43
C TYR A 43 3.06 -9.94 0.58
N SER A 44 1.87 -10.51 0.82
CA SER A 44 1.65 -11.95 0.78
C SER A 44 2.34 -12.75 1.90
N ALA A 45 2.53 -12.18 3.09
CA ALA A 45 3.13 -12.87 4.24
C ALA A 45 2.46 -14.23 4.54
N GLY A 46 1.13 -14.30 4.46
CA GLY A 46 0.34 -15.53 4.63
C GLY A 46 0.45 -16.53 3.45
N LYS A 47 1.20 -16.20 2.40
CA LYS A 47 1.42 -17.04 1.20
C LYS A 47 2.90 -17.19 0.86
N GLY A 48 3.78 -17.04 1.85
CA GLY A 48 5.23 -17.18 1.68
C GLY A 48 5.95 -15.94 1.11
N GLY A 49 5.26 -14.80 1.02
CA GLY A 49 5.90 -13.50 0.81
C GLY A 49 6.45 -12.92 2.12
N PRO A 50 7.11 -11.75 2.07
CA PRO A 50 7.65 -11.11 3.25
C PRO A 50 6.56 -10.50 4.14
N LEU A 51 6.84 -10.41 5.44
CA LEU A 51 6.09 -9.56 6.37
C LEU A 51 6.58 -8.12 6.20
N VAL A 52 5.70 -7.23 5.73
CA VAL A 52 6.02 -5.83 5.43
C VAL A 52 5.31 -4.91 6.41
N ALA A 53 6.02 -3.88 6.87
CA ALA A 53 5.48 -2.76 7.62
C ALA A 53 5.98 -1.43 7.04
N TYR A 54 5.42 -0.33 7.51
CA TYR A 54 5.79 1.01 7.09
C TYR A 54 6.01 1.90 8.31
N ARG A 55 7.11 2.66 8.34
CA ARG A 55 7.38 3.63 9.40
C ARG A 55 6.96 5.03 8.95
N TRP A 56 5.83 5.50 9.44
CA TRP A 56 5.34 6.85 9.19
C TRP A 56 5.56 7.76 10.39
N SER A 57 6.11 8.95 10.16
CA SER A 57 6.39 9.96 11.21
C SER A 57 5.75 11.34 10.92
N GLY A 58 4.73 11.38 10.05
CA GLY A 58 4.03 12.60 9.64
C GLY A 58 4.47 13.19 8.30
N GLU A 59 5.52 12.64 7.69
CA GLU A 59 6.02 13.01 6.37
C GLU A 59 5.13 12.50 5.21
N PRO A 60 5.26 13.05 3.98
CA PRO A 60 4.70 12.45 2.77
C PRO A 60 5.17 11.01 2.58
N LEU A 61 4.34 10.16 1.97
CA LEU A 61 4.68 8.75 1.78
C LEU A 61 5.87 8.58 0.84
N ASP A 62 6.92 7.93 1.35
CA ASP A 62 8.14 7.60 0.64
C ASP A 62 8.41 6.09 0.71
N ALA A 63 8.89 5.49 -0.38
CA ALA A 63 9.16 4.05 -0.47
C ALA A 63 10.36 3.60 0.39
N SER A 64 11.26 4.51 0.77
CA SER A 64 12.40 4.21 1.66
C SER A 64 11.99 3.91 3.11
N ASN A 65 10.76 4.26 3.49
CA ASN A 65 10.22 4.02 4.84
C ASN A 65 9.54 2.65 5.00
N PHE A 66 9.51 1.83 3.95
CA PHE A 66 9.12 0.44 4.09
C PHE A 66 10.19 -0.35 4.88
N VAL A 67 9.72 -1.24 5.74
CA VAL A 67 10.55 -2.24 6.42
C VAL A 67 9.97 -3.61 6.13
N MET A 68 10.84 -4.60 5.93
CA MET A 68 10.39 -5.96 5.61
C MET A 68 11.23 -7.00 6.36
N PHE A 69 10.56 -8.09 6.70
CA PHE A 69 11.17 -9.32 7.18
C PHE A 69 10.82 -10.43 6.20
N ASP A 70 11.82 -11.09 5.62
CA ASP A 70 11.66 -12.12 4.60
C ASP A 70 11.91 -13.55 5.13
N GLY A 71 12.00 -13.70 6.45
CA GLY A 71 12.22 -15.00 7.09
C GLY A 71 13.69 -15.41 7.20
N ARG A 72 14.64 -14.51 6.89
CA ARG A 72 16.08 -14.71 7.06
C ARG A 72 16.70 -13.74 8.07
#